data_AF-A0A238ZH34-F1
#
_entry.id   AF-A0A238ZH34-F1
#
_cell.length_a   1.000
_cell.length_b   1.000
_cell.length_c   1.000
_cell.angle_alpha   90.00
_cell.angle_beta   90.00
_cell.angle_gamma   90.00
#
_symmetry.space_group_name_H-M   'P 1'
#
loop_
_entity.id
_entity.type
_entity.pdbx_description
1 polymer ?
#
loop_
_entity_poly.entity_id
_entity_poly.type
_entity_poly.pdbx_seq_one_letter_code
_entity_poly.pdbx_strand_id
1 'polypeptide(L)' 'MRRARLLIGSGGAARISRAIALASTAVAENMKFANFMPPTHPQRCGAFQPFADLVGEKTGGGVTVTLYNGGELGPVE' A
#
# COMPACT_ATOMS: atom_id res chain seq x y z
N MET A 1 -36.72 -7.04 57.87
CA MET A 1 -37.17 -6.69 56.50
C MET A 1 -37.22 -5.18 56.33
N ARG A 2 -36.19 -4.56 55.73
CA ARG A 2 -36.25 -3.22 55.10
C ARG A 2 -35.30 -3.25 53.89
N ARG A 3 -35.80 -2.77 52.75
CA ARG A 3 -35.30 -3.04 51.38
C ARG A 3 -34.01 -2.27 51.07
N ALA A 4 -33.13 -2.91 50.31
CA ALA A 4 -31.94 -2.32 49.69
C ALA A 4 -32.30 -1.36 48.53
N ARG A 5 -31.53 -0.27 48.35
CA ARG A 5 -31.04 0.15 47.02
C ARG A 5 -29.97 1.25 47.07
N LEU A 6 -28.75 0.82 46.72
CA LEU A 6 -27.73 1.46 45.88
C LEU A 6 -27.87 2.97 45.56
N LEU A 7 -26.94 3.78 46.06
CA LEU A 7 -26.53 5.04 45.44
C LEU A 7 -25.08 4.89 44.98
N ILE A 8 -24.93 4.86 43.66
CA ILE A 8 -23.66 4.78 42.92
C ILE A 8 -22.86 6.03 43.25
N GLY A 9 -21.74 5.85 43.98
CA GLY A 9 -20.75 6.89 44.20
C GLY A 9 -20.11 7.28 42.87
N SER A 10 -20.10 8.58 42.60
CA SER A 10 -19.49 9.23 41.44
C SER A 10 -18.05 8.75 41.21
N GLY A 11 -17.87 7.88 40.22
CA GLY A 11 -16.57 7.42 39.76
C GLY A 11 -15.74 8.58 39.23
N GLY A 12 -14.48 8.67 39.70
CA GLY A 12 -13.51 9.64 39.23
C GLY A 12 -13.37 9.59 37.71
N ALA A 13 -13.34 10.77 37.10
CA ALA A 13 -13.21 10.94 35.66
C ALA A 13 -11.88 10.34 35.17
N ALA A 14 -11.94 9.10 34.67
CA ALA A 14 -10.87 8.50 33.90
C ALA A 14 -10.71 9.32 32.61
N ARG A 15 -9.70 10.19 32.58
CA ARG A 15 -9.31 10.94 31.38
C ARG A 15 -8.66 9.94 30.42
N ILE A 16 -9.44 9.43 29.48
CA ILE A 16 -8.92 8.65 28.36
C ILE A 16 -8.21 9.63 27.42
N SER A 17 -6.89 9.81 27.62
CA SER A 17 -6.04 10.49 26.65
C SER A 17 -5.98 9.64 25.38
N ARG A 18 -6.77 10.01 24.37
CA ARG A 18 -6.77 9.37 23.06
C ARG A 18 -5.49 9.79 22.34
N ALA A 19 -4.47 8.92 22.37
CA ALA A 19 -3.29 9.07 21.53
C ALA A 19 -3.77 9.09 20.05
N ILE A 20 -3.53 10.20 19.36
CA ILE A 20 -3.71 10.28 17.91
C ILE A 20 -2.59 9.44 17.31
N ALA A 21 -2.92 8.21 16.91
CA ALA A 21 -2.06 7.46 16.02
C ALA A 21 -2.01 8.22 14.69
N LEU A 22 -0.84 8.78 14.36
CA LEU A 22 -0.56 9.26 13.01
C LEU A 22 -0.66 8.05 12.08
N ALA A 23 -1.82 7.87 11.45
CA ALA A 23 -1.99 6.89 10.41
C ALA A 23 -1.14 7.32 9.22
N SER A 24 0.01 6.67 9.02
CA SER A 24 0.75 6.80 7.77
C SER A 24 -0.16 6.31 6.65
N THR A 25 -0.62 7.22 5.80
CA THR A 25 -1.32 6.86 4.57
C THR A 25 -0.33 6.16 3.66
N ALA A 26 -0.42 4.84 3.55
CA ALA A 26 0.33 4.10 2.54
C ALA A 26 -0.12 4.59 1.16
N VAL A 27 0.74 5.32 0.46
CA VAL A 27 0.50 5.80 -0.90
C VAL A 27 1.05 4.74 -1.83
N ALA A 28 0.21 4.18 -2.71
CA ALA A 28 0.68 3.23 -3.71
C ALA A 28 1.50 3.99 -4.77
N GLU A 29 2.74 3.55 -4.99
CA GLU A 29 3.64 4.12 -5.99
C GLU A 29 3.52 3.34 -7.31
N ASN A 30 3.62 4.03 -8.45
CA ASN A 30 3.69 3.39 -9.77
C ASN A 30 5.06 3.66 -10.40
N MET A 31 5.82 2.60 -10.62
CA MET A 31 7.13 2.63 -11.27
C MET A 31 6.98 2.42 -12.78
N LYS A 32 7.62 3.28 -13.58
CA LYS A 32 7.69 3.11 -15.03
C LYS A 32 8.93 2.30 -15.40
N PHE A 33 8.76 1.19 -16.11
CA PHE A 33 9.86 0.41 -16.67
C PHE A 33 9.85 0.58 -18.19
N ALA A 34 10.75 1.41 -18.70
CA ALA A 34 10.96 1.60 -20.12
C ALA A 34 12.05 0.67 -20.69
N ASN A 35 11.83 0.15 -21.90
CA ASN A 35 12.87 -0.54 -22.66
C ASN A 35 12.63 -0.39 -24.18
N PHE A 36 13.66 -0.70 -24.98
CA PHE A 36 13.63 -0.57 -26.43
C PHE A 36 13.32 -1.87 -27.18
N MET A 37 13.08 -2.97 -26.46
CA MET A 37 12.75 -4.24 -27.10
C MET A 37 11.27 -4.25 -27.51
N PRO A 38 10.93 -4.86 -28.66
CA PRO A 38 9.53 -4.94 -29.07
C PRO A 38 8.73 -5.74 -28.05
N PRO A 39 7.41 -5.52 -27.92
CA PRO A 39 6.59 -6.27 -26.97
C PRO A 39 6.74 -7.78 -27.14
N THR A 40 6.85 -8.28 -28.37
CA THR A 40 7.01 -9.73 -28.67
C THR A 40 8.35 -10.33 -28.26
N HIS A 41 9.30 -9.54 -27.74
CA HIS A 41 10.59 -10.05 -27.32
C HIS A 41 10.47 -11.04 -26.13
N PRO A 42 11.20 -12.17 -26.13
CA PRO A 42 11.09 -13.18 -25.08
C PRO A 42 11.31 -12.65 -23.65
N GLN A 43 12.11 -11.59 -23.47
CA GLN A 43 12.33 -10.98 -22.15
C GLN A 43 11.07 -10.40 -21.52
N ARG A 44 10.04 -10.02 -22.31
CA ARG A 44 8.78 -9.54 -21.74
C ARG A 44 8.13 -10.62 -20.90
N CYS A 45 7.92 -11.80 -21.48
CA CYS A 45 7.30 -12.92 -20.78
C CYS A 45 8.26 -13.60 -19.80
N GLY A 46 9.55 -13.66 -20.13
CA GLY A 46 10.56 -14.37 -19.33
C GLY A 46 11.08 -13.61 -18.12
N ALA A 47 11.00 -12.27 -18.10
CA ALA A 47 11.60 -11.46 -17.03
C ALA A 47 10.75 -10.25 -16.63
N PHE A 48 10.29 -9.43 -17.59
CA PHE A 48 9.69 -8.13 -17.25
C PHE A 48 8.30 -8.24 -16.63
N GLN A 49 7.43 -9.07 -17.20
CA GLN A 49 6.12 -9.31 -16.63
C GLN A 49 6.22 -10.03 -15.27
N PRO A 50 7.02 -11.11 -15.12
CA PRO A 50 7.25 -11.71 -13.80
C PRO A 50 7.79 -10.73 -12.75
N PHE A 51 8.70 -9.83 -13.14
CA PHE A 51 9.19 -8.78 -12.26
C PHE A 51 8.08 -7.83 -11.82
N ALA A 52 7.28 -7.32 -12.77
CA ALA A 52 6.17 -6.42 -12.48
C ALA A 52 5.13 -7.07 -11.55
N ASP A 53 4.78 -8.32 -11.81
CA ASP A 53 3.83 -9.10 -11.02
C ASP A 53 4.36 -9.34 -9.60
N LEU A 54 5.62 -9.77 -9.46
CA LEU A 54 6.24 -10.03 -8.17
C LEU A 54 6.38 -8.75 -7.32
N VAL A 55 6.68 -7.60 -7.93
CA VAL A 55 6.72 -6.32 -7.21
C VAL A 55 5.33 -6.00 -6.65
N GLY A 56 4.27 -6.12 -7.47
CA GLY A 56 2.90 -5.91 -7.02
C GLY A 56 2.50 -6.88 -5.89
N GLU A 57 2.79 -8.18 -6.06
CA GLU A 57 2.48 -9.21 -5.07
C GLU A 57 3.20 -8.97 -3.75
N LYS A 58 4.53 -8.79 -3.78
CA LYS A 58 5.34 -8.69 -2.56
C LYS A 58 5.17 -7.38 -1.81
N THR A 59 4.68 -6.33 -2.48
CA THR A 59 4.36 -5.06 -1.82
C THR A 59 2.88 -4.94 -1.43
N GLY A 60 2.07 -5.98 -1.68
CA GLY A 60 0.62 -5.91 -1.46
C GLY A 60 -0.05 -4.79 -2.27
N GLY A 61 0.49 -4.47 -3.45
CA GLY A 61 0.06 -3.35 -4.29
C GLY A 61 0.58 -1.98 -3.87
N GLY A 62 1.43 -1.89 -2.84
CA GLY A 62 2.08 -0.64 -2.44
C GLY A 62 3.04 -0.09 -3.50
N VAL A 63 3.56 -0.96 -4.38
CA VAL A 63 4.27 -0.58 -5.60
C VAL A 63 3.71 -1.38 -6.77
N THR A 64 3.37 -0.68 -7.85
CA THR A 64 3.01 -1.29 -9.13
C THR A 64 4.05 -0.93 -10.18
N VAL A 65 4.16 -1.73 -11.23
CA VAL A 65 5.11 -1.49 -12.33
C VAL A 65 4.35 -1.46 -13.65
N THR A 66 4.50 -0.37 -14.40
CA THR A 66 3.98 -0.24 -15.75
C THR A 66 5.12 -0.46 -16.76
N LEU A 67 4.97 -1.47 -17.62
CA LEU A 67 5.93 -1.78 -18.68
C LEU A 67 5.65 -0.92 -19.92
N TYR A 68 6.65 -0.17 -20.35
CA TYR A 68 6.67 0.59 -21.61
C TYR A 68 7.72 -0.03 -22.52
N ASN A 69 7.29 -0.66 -23.61
CA ASN A 69 8.18 -1.42 -24.51
C ASN A 69 8.44 -0.64 -25.80
N GLY A 70 9.37 -1.11 -26.62
CA GLY A 70 9.58 -0.59 -27.98
C GLY A 70 9.91 0.90 -28.06
N GLY A 71 10.44 1.51 -26.99
CA GLY A 71 10.74 2.94 -26.96
C GLY A 71 9.51 3.85 -26.84
N GLU A 72 8.39 3.35 -26.31
CA GLU A 72 7.15 4.12 -26.10
C GLU A 72 7.33 5.46 -25.36
N LEU A 73 8.37 5.59 -24.53
CA LEU A 73 8.65 6.82 -23.77
C LEU A 73 9.71 7.73 -24.43
N GLY A 74 10.20 7.38 -25.62
CA GLY A 74 11.25 8.14 -26.30
C GLY A 74 12.67 7.79 -25.84
N PRO A 75 13.68 8.53 -26.34
CA PRO A 75 15.08 8.31 -25.98
C PRO A 75 15.36 8.66 -24.52
N VAL A 76 16.41 8.05 -23.97
CA VAL A 76 17.04 8.53 -22.72
C VAL A 76 17.95 9.70 -23.08
N GLU A 77 17.64 10.87 -22.52
CA GLU A 77 18.45 12.10 -22.62
C GLU A 77 19.82 11.94 -21.94
#